data_AF-A0A7C5JZF5-F1
#
_entry.id   AF-A0A7C5JZF5-F1
#
_cell.length_a   1.000
_cell.length_b   1.000
_cell.length_c   1.000
_cell.angle_alpha   90.00
_cell.angle_beta   90.00
_cell.angle_gamma   90.00
#
_symmetry.space_group_name_H-M   'P 1'
#
loop_
_entity.id
_entity.type
_entity.pdbx_description
1 polymer ?
#
loop_
_entity_poly.entity_id
_entity_poly.type
_entity_poly.pdbx_seq_one_letter_code
_entity_poly.pdbx_strand_id
1 'polypeptide(L)' 'MDRIEKLVGNLAKPPRLSVERAKLYTDSMRNTEGEPMILRQAKALKNILENIPIQILDGEL' A
#
# COMPACT_ATOMS: atom_id res chain seq x y z
N MET A 1 -20.20 0.37 -22.87
CA MET A 1 -18.73 0.31 -22.69
C MET A 1 -18.34 -1.08 -22.29
N ASP A 2 -17.44 -1.67 -23.07
CA ASP A 2 -16.80 -2.95 -22.77
C ASP A 2 -15.94 -2.85 -21.48
N ARG A 3 -15.66 -3.97 -20.81
CA ARG A 3 -14.86 -3.99 -19.57
C ARG A 3 -13.47 -3.40 -19.80
N ILE A 4 -12.86 -3.71 -20.94
CA ILE A 4 -11.53 -3.22 -21.28
C ILE A 4 -11.53 -1.70 -21.40
N GLU A 5 -12.55 -1.10 -22.03
CA GLU A 5 -12.69 0.35 -22.17
C GLU A 5 -12.77 1.05 -20.81
N LYS A 6 -13.51 0.48 -19.85
CA LYS A 6 -13.58 1.00 -18.48
C LYS A 6 -12.23 0.96 -17.77
N LEU A 7 -11.52 -0.16 -17.87
CA LEU A 7 -10.20 -0.33 -17.26
C LEU A 7 -9.17 0.66 -17.82
N VAL A 8 -9.14 0.85 -19.15
CA VAL A 8 -8.27 1.85 -19.79
C VAL A 8 -8.63 3.26 -19.33
N GLY A 9 -9.93 3.59 -19.26
CA GLY A 9 -10.40 4.88 -18.75
C GLY A 9 -9.98 5.15 -17.30
N ASN A 10 -9.97 4.12 -16.45
CA ASN A 10 -9.56 4.24 -15.04
C ASN A 10 -8.08 4.57 -14.85
N LEU A 11 -7.22 4.33 -15.85
CA LEU A 11 -5.79 4.65 -15.82
C LEU A 11 -5.51 6.12 -16.14
N ALA A 12 -6.46 6.84 -16.76
CA ALA A 12 -6.33 8.24 -17.13
C ALA A 12 -6.47 9.18 -15.90
N LYS A 13 -5.51 9.07 -14.97
CA LYS A 13 -5.46 9.87 -13.73
C LYS A 13 -4.08 10.51 -13.60
N PRO A 14 -3.96 11.75 -13.10
CA PRO A 14 -2.66 12.35 -12.84
C PRO A 14 -1.90 11.54 -11.78
N PRO A 15 -0.57 11.41 -11.89
CA PRO A 15 0.23 10.71 -10.90
C PRO A 15 0.20 11.44 -9.55
N ARG A 16 0.35 10.69 -8.46
CA ARG A 16 0.33 11.20 -7.08
C ARG A 16 1.47 10.62 -6.25
N LEU A 17 1.97 11.39 -5.28
CA LEU A 17 2.91 10.90 -4.28
C LEU A 17 2.13 10.29 -3.10
N SER A 18 2.22 8.97 -2.93
CA SER A 18 1.67 8.26 -1.78
C SER A 18 2.57 8.38 -0.55
N VAL A 19 1.98 8.48 0.64
CA VAL A 19 2.71 8.60 1.93
C VAL A 19 2.31 7.53 2.94
N GLU A 20 1.26 6.76 2.67
CA GLU A 20 0.64 5.77 3.55
C GLU A 20 1.67 4.70 3.97
N ARG A 21 2.38 4.13 3.00
CA ARG A 21 3.45 3.14 3.27
C ARG A 21 4.56 3.72 4.13
N ALA A 22 4.98 4.97 3.88
CA ALA A 22 6.06 5.60 4.64
C ALA A 22 5.67 5.81 6.10
N LYS A 23 4.42 6.24 6.36
CA LYS A 23 3.87 6.38 7.72
C LYS A 23 3.83 5.03 8.44
N LEU A 24 3.16 4.04 7.85
CA LEU A 24 3.00 2.70 8.45
C LEU A 24 4.33 2.00 8.70
N TYR A 25 5.28 2.12 7.77
CA TYR A 25 6.63 1.61 7.95
C TYR A 25 7.33 2.27 9.14
N THR A 26 7.34 3.60 9.17
CA THR A 26 8.03 4.36 10.22
C THR A 26 7.43 4.07 11.59
N ASP A 27 6.11 3.98 11.69
CA ASP A 27 5.42 3.65 12.94
C ASP A 27 5.82 2.25 13.44
N SER A 28 5.85 1.24 12.56
CA SER A 28 6.34 -0.10 12.93
C SER A 28 7.81 -0.09 13.31
N MET A 29 8.64 0.70 12.65
CA MET A 29 10.06 0.79 12.99
C MET A 29 10.25 1.42 14.36
N ARG A 30 9.54 2.51 14.72
CA ARG A 30 9.60 3.09 16.07
C ARG A 30 9.19 2.08 17.15
N ASN A 31 8.13 1.29 16.90
CA ASN A 31 7.60 0.32 17.87
C ASN A 31 8.47 -0.94 18.04
N THR A 32 9.46 -1.17 17.19
CA THR A 32 10.28 -2.41 17.18
C THR A 32 11.75 -2.13 17.51
N GLU A 33 12.02 -0.98 18.12
CA GLU A 33 13.36 -0.62 18.58
C GLU A 33 13.95 -1.66 19.55
N GLY A 34 15.21 -2.03 19.33
CA GLY A 34 15.90 -3.09 20.08
C GLY A 34 15.79 -4.51 19.50
N GLU A 35 14.92 -4.74 18.51
CA GLU A 35 14.83 -6.06 17.87
C GLU A 35 15.88 -6.27 16.74
N PRO A 36 16.21 -7.53 16.40
CA PRO A 36 17.00 -7.85 15.21
C PRO A 36 16.38 -7.26 13.94
N MET A 37 17.20 -6.60 13.11
CA MET A 37 16.72 -5.87 11.93
C MET A 37 15.83 -6.72 11.00
N ILE A 38 16.15 -8.00 10.81
CA ILE A 38 15.33 -8.91 9.99
C ILE A 38 13.89 -9.06 10.51
N LEU A 39 13.70 -9.12 11.83
CA LEU A 39 12.38 -9.19 12.44
C LEU A 39 11.64 -7.86 12.34
N ARG A 40 12.37 -6.75 12.47
CA ARG A 40 11.81 -5.40 12.29
C ARG A 40 11.27 -5.20 10.88
N GLN A 41 12.02 -5.61 9.86
CA GLN A 41 11.58 -5.57 8.47
C GLN A 41 10.34 -6.44 8.24
N ALA A 42 10.31 -7.65 8.81
CA ALA A 42 9.14 -8.54 8.72
C ALA A 42 7.89 -7.92 9.38
N LYS A 43 8.04 -7.34 10.56
CA LYS A 43 6.96 -6.65 11.28
C LYS A 43 6.50 -5.39 10.55
N ALA A 44 7.41 -4.62 9.97
CA ALA A 44 7.06 -3.44 9.17
C ALA A 44 6.27 -3.83 7.92
N LEU A 45 6.67 -4.89 7.21
CA LEU A 45 5.90 -5.42 6.08
C LEU A 45 4.51 -5.87 6.52
N LYS A 46 4.40 -6.63 7.61
CA LYS A 46 3.11 -7.03 8.18
C LYS A 46 2.22 -5.81 8.49
N ASN A 47 2.75 -4.82 9.19
CA ASN A 47 2.02 -3.60 9.56
C ASN A 47 1.52 -2.82 8.34
N ILE A 48 2.32 -2.79 7.27
CA ILE A 48 1.89 -2.17 6.00
C ILE A 48 0.74 -2.97 5.39
N LEU A 49 0.88 -4.29 5.24
CA LEU A 49 -0.11 -5.12 4.55
C LEU A 49 -1.46 -5.20 5.30
N GLU A 50 -1.45 -5.12 6.63
CA GLU A 50 -2.66 -5.13 7.45
C GLU A 50 -3.43 -3.80 7.45
N ASN A 51 -2.75 -2.67 7.17
CA ASN A 51 -3.31 -1.33 7.40
C ASN A 51 -3.31 -0.42 6.17
N ILE A 52 -2.62 -0.76 5.09
CA ILE A 52 -2.62 0.08 3.88
C ILE A 52 -4.03 0.12 3.28
N PRO A 53 -4.53 1.29 2.84
CA PRO A 53 -5.84 1.36 2.20
C PRO A 53 -5.91 0.46 0.96
N ILE A 54 -6.90 -0.43 0.94
CA ILE A 54 -7.21 -1.29 -0.20
C ILE A 54 -8.36 -0.68 -1.02
N GLN A 55 -8.35 -0.92 -2.32
CA GLN A 55 -9.40 -0.49 -3.24
C GLN A 55 -9.60 -1.55 -4.31
N ILE A 56 -10.85 -1.72 -4.74
CA ILE A 56 -11.22 -2.44 -5.95
C ILE A 56 -11.85 -1.40 -6.88
N LEU A 57 -11.33 -1.28 -8.11
CA LEU A 57 -11.76 -0.29 -9.09
C LEU A 57 -12.88 -0.84 -9.99
N ASP A 58 -13.67 0.07 -10.57
CA ASP A 58 -14.76 -0.29 -11.47
C ASP A 58 -14.28 -1.12 -12.68
N GLY A 59 -14.75 -2.35 -12.80
CA GLY A 59 -14.43 -3.27 -13.90
C GLY A 59 -13.25 -4.20 -13.64
N GLU A 60 -12.64 -4.16 -12.44
CA GLU A 60 -11.67 -5.18 -11.99
C GLU A 60 -12.35 -6.54 -11.78
N LEU A 61 -11.58 -7.61 -12.03
CA LEU A 61 -11.95 -9.03 -11.85
C LEU A 61 -10.77 -9.74 -11.18
#